data_AF-A0A936VWS1-F1
#
_entry.id   AF-A0A936VWS1-F1
#
_cell.length_a   1.000
_cell.length_b   1.000
_cell.length_c   1.000
_cell.angle_alpha   90.00
_cell.angle_beta   90.00
_cell.angle_gamma   90.00
#
_symmetry.space_group_name_H-M   'P 1'
#
loop_
_entity.id
_entity.type
_entity.pdbx_description
1 polymer ?
#
loop_
_entity_poly.entity_id
_entity_poly.type
_entity_poly.pdbx_seq_one_letter_code
_entity_poly.pdbx_strand_id
1 'polypeptide(L)'
;MQKAFYDEEMLQYYKDDNEEHLYWEQFDCINNDEKDYSTFNKIIGIDYSDIDTFTNKLTEKLTELFKTVNVTEFIIISHLKLDFFGNRDNNYKPLKKAYKTLEKIVGDKTFNEAFEIDIDSLQDFIEILFWTTRCDPSVAEYIFVIDKDEQIQFHLCKYGNLHLTEYNSEQLTDDKLKELGWTIIEGEEYDNFTESGKTEGRKIKL
;
A
#
# COMPACT_ATOMS: atom_id res chain seq x y z
N MET A 1 -10.56 4.49 10.93
CA MET A 1 -10.10 3.55 9.89
C MET A 1 -9.91 2.14 10.44
N GLN A 2 -9.11 1.91 11.49
CA GLN A 2 -8.84 0.56 12.03
C GLN A 2 -10.08 -0.22 12.47
N LYS A 3 -11.09 0.46 13.03
CA LYS A 3 -12.37 -0.15 13.44
C LYS A 3 -13.12 -0.85 12.30
N ALA A 4 -12.92 -0.44 11.04
CA ALA A 4 -13.51 -1.12 9.88
C ALA A 4 -12.90 -2.51 9.63
N PHE A 5 -11.73 -2.79 10.19
CA PHE A 5 -11.04 -4.09 10.14
C PHE A 5 -11.26 -4.91 11.41
N TYR A 6 -12.08 -4.42 12.34
CA TYR A 6 -12.51 -5.22 13.48
C TYR A 6 -13.49 -6.31 13.00
N ASP A 7 -13.23 -7.55 13.41
CA ASP A 7 -13.94 -8.74 12.97
C ASP A 7 -14.15 -9.65 14.19
N GLU A 8 -15.43 -9.83 14.55
CA GLU A 8 -15.83 -10.66 15.68
C GLU A 8 -15.55 -12.15 15.46
N GLU A 9 -15.60 -12.64 14.22
CA GLU A 9 -15.28 -14.03 13.89
C GLU A 9 -13.78 -14.26 14.06
N MET A 10 -12.95 -13.35 13.54
CA MET A 10 -11.50 -13.39 13.75
C MET A 10 -11.15 -13.35 15.24
N LEU A 11 -11.75 -12.45 16.01
CA LEU A 11 -11.54 -12.40 17.46
C LEU A 11 -11.91 -13.73 18.14
N GLN A 12 -12.96 -14.42 17.69
CA GLN A 12 -13.36 -15.71 18.26
C GLN A 12 -12.28 -16.78 18.06
N TYR A 13 -11.62 -16.82 16.89
CA TYR A 13 -10.49 -17.74 16.67
C TYR A 13 -9.35 -17.52 17.67
N TYR A 14 -8.98 -16.27 17.95
CA TYR A 14 -7.95 -15.98 18.96
C TYR A 14 -8.41 -16.35 20.38
N LYS A 15 -9.69 -16.15 20.72
CA LYS A 15 -10.24 -16.54 22.03
C LYS A 15 -10.21 -18.05 22.23
N ASP A 16 -10.47 -18.83 21.19
CA ASP A 16 -10.45 -20.30 21.27
C ASP A 16 -9.06 -20.82 21.69
N ASP A 17 -8.00 -20.09 21.33
CA ASP A 17 -6.61 -20.38 21.70
C ASP A 17 -6.12 -19.60 22.97
N ASN A 18 -6.97 -18.77 23.60
CA ASN A 18 -6.64 -17.84 24.69
C ASN A 18 -5.56 -16.80 24.31
N GLU A 19 -5.55 -16.38 23.05
CA GLU A 19 -4.61 -15.44 22.46
C GLU A 19 -5.28 -14.11 22.07
N GLU A 20 -6.45 -13.77 22.64
CA GLU A 20 -7.20 -12.56 22.25
C GLU A 20 -6.40 -11.26 22.42
N HIS A 21 -5.41 -11.23 23.32
CA HIS A 21 -4.50 -10.10 23.48
C HIS A 21 -3.72 -9.80 22.19
N LEU A 22 -3.29 -10.83 21.43
CA LEU A 22 -2.59 -10.67 20.15
C LEU A 22 -3.48 -10.04 19.07
N TYR A 23 -4.78 -10.29 19.14
CA TYR A 23 -5.74 -9.63 18.26
C TYR A 23 -5.85 -8.14 18.61
N TRP A 24 -5.99 -7.81 19.89
CA TRP A 24 -6.11 -6.42 20.33
C TRP A 24 -4.83 -5.59 20.11
N GLU A 25 -3.65 -6.20 20.24
CA GLU A 25 -2.36 -5.55 19.99
C GLU A 25 -2.18 -5.10 18.52
N GLN A 26 -3.00 -5.59 17.59
CA GLN A 26 -3.00 -5.14 16.20
C GLN A 26 -3.63 -3.76 15.99
N PHE A 27 -4.32 -3.22 17.01
CA PHE A 27 -5.06 -1.96 16.91
C PHE A 27 -4.45 -0.90 17.83
N ASP A 28 -4.02 0.22 17.25
CA ASP A 28 -3.52 1.37 18.01
C ASP A 28 -4.67 2.30 18.46
N CYS A 29 -5.77 2.34 17.70
CA CYS A 29 -6.80 3.37 17.89
C CYS A 29 -8.25 2.86 17.81
N ILE A 30 -8.51 1.57 18.08
CA ILE A 30 -9.87 1.00 18.01
C ILE A 30 -10.89 1.68 18.93
N ASN A 31 -10.43 2.24 20.05
CA ASN A 31 -11.25 2.92 21.04
C ASN A 31 -11.28 4.45 20.86
N ASN A 32 -10.59 4.99 19.85
CA ASN A 32 -10.56 6.43 19.62
C ASN A 32 -11.88 6.86 18.98
N ASP A 33 -12.32 8.08 19.31
CA ASP A 33 -13.46 8.70 18.66
C ASP A 33 -13.20 8.86 17.16
N GLU A 34 -14.20 8.50 16.36
CA GLU A 34 -14.15 8.75 14.91
C GLU A 34 -14.21 10.25 14.67
N LYS A 35 -13.23 10.74 13.91
CA LYS A 35 -13.26 12.10 13.38
C LYS A 35 -13.98 12.07 12.03
N ASP A 36 -14.91 12.98 11.83
CA ASP A 36 -15.58 13.16 10.56
C ASP A 36 -14.64 13.86 9.56
N TYR A 37 -14.46 13.22 8.41
CA TYR A 37 -13.74 13.78 7.26
C TYR A 37 -14.60 13.58 6.01
N SER A 38 -14.57 14.54 5.08
CA SER A 38 -15.00 14.25 3.71
C SER A 38 -13.86 13.54 2.98
N THR A 39 -14.20 12.56 2.14
CA THR A 39 -13.22 11.80 1.35
C THR A 39 -13.57 11.83 -0.12
N PHE A 40 -12.57 11.99 -0.98
CA PHE A 40 -12.68 11.87 -2.42
C PHE A 40 -11.82 10.68 -2.87
N ASN A 41 -12.46 9.60 -3.28
CA ASN A 41 -11.79 8.33 -3.58
C ASN A 41 -11.76 8.10 -5.10
N LYS A 42 -10.59 7.72 -5.61
CA LYS A 42 -10.39 7.38 -7.03
C LYS A 42 -9.48 6.18 -7.17
N ILE A 43 -9.74 5.34 -8.16
CA ILE A 43 -8.79 4.32 -8.60
C ILE A 43 -8.12 4.85 -9.86
N ILE A 44 -6.80 4.98 -9.83
CA ILE A 44 -6.02 5.48 -10.95
C ILE A 44 -4.95 4.47 -11.36
N GLY A 45 -4.66 4.42 -12.65
CA GLY A 45 -3.65 3.54 -13.22
C GLY A 45 -2.88 4.23 -14.32
N ILE A 46 -1.85 3.52 -14.79
CA ILE A 46 -1.09 3.88 -15.99
C ILE A 46 -1.24 2.74 -17.00
N ASP A 47 -1.44 3.08 -18.27
CA ASP A 47 -1.43 2.09 -19.35
C ASP A 47 0.03 1.67 -19.63
N TYR A 48 0.52 0.73 -18.83
CA TYR A 48 1.90 0.27 -18.86
C TYR A 48 2.02 -1.20 -18.43
N SER A 49 2.46 -2.05 -19.35
CA SER A 49 2.49 -3.51 -19.16
C SER A 49 3.89 -4.11 -18.98
N ASP A 50 4.96 -3.34 -19.18
CA ASP A 50 6.32 -3.80 -18.95
C ASP A 50 6.63 -3.82 -17.44
N ILE A 51 6.52 -5.01 -16.84
CA ILE A 51 6.67 -5.20 -15.40
C ILE A 51 8.08 -4.87 -14.89
N ASP A 52 9.12 -5.04 -15.71
CA ASP A 52 10.51 -4.84 -15.28
C ASP A 52 10.84 -3.35 -15.09
N THR A 53 10.10 -2.48 -15.79
CA THR A 53 10.28 -1.02 -15.74
C THR A 53 9.07 -0.29 -15.15
N PHE A 54 8.01 -1.01 -14.80
CA PHE A 54 6.76 -0.47 -14.26
C PHE A 54 6.98 0.41 -13.02
N THR A 55 7.76 -0.03 -12.05
CA THR A 55 7.97 0.75 -10.80
C THR A 55 8.69 2.06 -11.05
N ASN A 56 9.61 2.11 -12.03
CA ASN A 56 10.24 3.36 -12.47
C ASN A 56 9.21 4.30 -13.09
N LYS A 57 8.36 3.77 -13.98
CA LYS A 57 7.32 4.56 -14.64
C LYS A 57 6.27 5.08 -13.65
N LEU A 58 5.87 4.24 -12.71
CA LEU A 58 4.94 4.60 -11.65
C LEU A 58 5.53 5.69 -10.75
N THR A 59 6.79 5.58 -10.34
CA THR A 59 7.45 6.62 -9.53
C THR A 59 7.59 7.94 -10.26
N GLU A 60 7.95 7.94 -11.56
CA GLU A 60 7.96 9.15 -12.39
C GLU A 60 6.59 9.84 -12.34
N LYS A 61 5.52 9.08 -12.56
CA LYS A 61 4.14 9.58 -12.57
C LYS A 61 3.66 10.07 -11.20
N LEU A 62 4.00 9.34 -10.14
CA LEU A 62 3.73 9.76 -8.76
C LEU A 62 4.49 11.04 -8.41
N THR A 63 5.75 11.16 -8.82
CA THR A 63 6.56 12.36 -8.57
C THR A 63 5.97 13.57 -9.29
N GLU A 64 5.51 13.41 -10.53
CA GLU A 64 4.76 14.47 -11.26
C GLU A 64 3.49 14.86 -10.49
N LEU A 65 2.69 13.88 -10.06
CA LEU A 65 1.45 14.08 -9.32
C LEU A 65 1.69 14.82 -8.00
N PHE A 66 2.63 14.36 -7.16
CA PHE A 66 2.91 14.96 -5.85
C PHE A 66 3.48 16.38 -5.94
N LYS A 67 4.27 16.68 -6.98
CA LYS A 67 4.69 18.05 -7.27
C LYS A 67 3.51 18.98 -7.53
N THR A 68 2.41 18.50 -8.13
CA THR A 68 1.23 19.34 -8.41
C THR A 68 0.42 19.71 -7.17
N VAL A 69 0.69 19.04 -6.05
CA VAL A 69 0.03 19.24 -4.74
C VAL A 69 1.04 19.58 -3.64
N ASN A 70 2.30 19.88 -4.01
CA ASN A 70 3.40 20.24 -3.12
C ASN A 70 3.72 19.22 -2.01
N VAL A 71 3.49 17.94 -2.27
CA VAL A 71 3.83 16.87 -1.32
C VAL A 71 5.28 16.40 -1.55
N THR A 72 6.06 16.29 -0.46
CA THR A 72 7.47 15.88 -0.52
C THR A 72 7.90 14.90 0.57
N GLU A 73 7.07 14.70 1.60
CA GLU A 73 7.32 13.79 2.72
C GLU A 73 6.10 12.89 2.91
N PHE A 74 6.36 11.62 3.23
CA PHE A 74 5.33 10.59 3.36
C PHE A 74 5.51 9.78 4.63
N ILE A 75 4.39 9.39 5.23
CA ILE A 75 4.28 8.42 6.31
C ILE A 75 3.79 7.10 5.70
N ILE A 76 4.51 6.03 5.98
CA ILE A 76 4.17 4.67 5.59
C ILE A 76 3.63 3.92 6.79
N ILE A 77 2.43 3.34 6.66
CA ILE A 77 1.78 2.61 7.75
C ILE A 77 0.85 1.53 7.18
N SER A 78 0.78 0.36 7.84
CA SER A 78 -0.21 -0.67 7.53
C SER A 78 -1.55 -0.38 8.21
N HIS A 79 -2.65 -0.83 7.62
CA HIS A 79 -4.00 -0.66 8.18
C HIS A 79 -4.19 -1.17 9.61
N LEU A 80 -3.40 -2.16 10.02
CA LEU A 80 -3.27 -2.69 11.37
C LEU A 80 -1.78 -2.82 11.72
N LYS A 81 -1.44 -3.07 12.98
CA LYS A 81 -0.05 -3.27 13.45
C LYS A 81 0.50 -4.63 13.01
N LEU A 82 0.70 -4.78 11.71
CA LEU A 82 1.12 -6.02 11.04
C LEU A 82 2.54 -5.88 10.52
N ASP A 83 3.23 -7.01 10.43
CA ASP A 83 4.60 -7.04 9.91
C ASP A 83 4.62 -6.68 8.41
N PHE A 84 5.48 -5.74 8.03
CA PHE A 84 5.76 -5.38 6.64
C PHE A 84 6.53 -6.50 5.90
N PHE A 85 7.02 -7.52 6.62
CA PHE A 85 7.61 -8.72 6.07
C PHE A 85 6.65 -9.91 6.15
N GLY A 86 6.22 -10.43 4.99
CA GLY A 86 5.37 -11.61 4.88
C GLY A 86 6.19 -12.91 4.80
N ASN A 87 6.09 -13.61 3.67
CA ASN A 87 6.79 -14.84 3.39
C ASN A 87 8.25 -14.63 2.93
N ARG A 88 9.15 -14.46 3.90
CA ARG A 88 10.60 -14.32 3.65
C ARG A 88 11.27 -15.54 3.01
N ASP A 89 10.64 -16.72 3.08
CA ASP A 89 11.13 -17.95 2.45
C ASP A 89 10.84 -18.00 0.93
N ASN A 90 10.06 -17.04 0.43
CA ASN A 90 9.75 -16.95 -0.99
C ASN A 90 11.05 -16.71 -1.81
N ASN A 91 11.34 -17.63 -2.73
CA ASN A 91 12.55 -17.61 -3.54
C ASN A 91 12.47 -16.71 -4.78
N TYR A 92 11.35 -16.01 -4.99
CA TYR A 92 11.20 -15.10 -6.12
C TYR A 92 12.16 -13.90 -5.99
N LYS A 93 13.01 -13.71 -7.00
CA LYS A 93 14.14 -12.76 -6.92
C LYS A 93 13.70 -11.30 -6.69
N PRO A 94 12.65 -10.77 -7.36
CA PRO A 94 12.19 -9.41 -7.11
C PRO A 94 11.72 -9.19 -5.67
N LEU A 95 10.90 -10.10 -5.14
CA LEU A 95 10.44 -10.02 -3.74
C LEU A 95 11.61 -10.10 -2.74
N LYS A 96 12.58 -10.99 -2.99
CA LYS A 96 13.80 -11.05 -2.16
C LYS A 96 14.60 -9.77 -2.18
N LYS A 97 14.66 -9.07 -3.31
CA LYS A 97 15.33 -7.77 -3.43
C LYS A 97 14.54 -6.72 -2.63
N ALA A 98 13.22 -6.66 -2.81
CA ALA A 98 12.34 -5.76 -2.06
C ALA A 98 12.51 -5.90 -0.54
N TYR A 99 12.47 -7.13 0.00
CA TYR A 99 12.68 -7.33 1.44
C TYR A 99 14.09 -6.98 1.92
N LYS A 100 15.13 -7.17 1.11
CA LYS A 100 16.48 -6.70 1.46
C LYS A 100 16.59 -5.18 1.47
N THR A 101 15.87 -4.49 0.59
CA THR A 101 15.83 -3.02 0.61
C THR A 101 15.04 -2.53 1.82
N LEU A 102 13.88 -3.11 2.09
CA LEU A 102 13.08 -2.78 3.28
C LEU A 102 13.86 -3.00 4.58
N GLU A 103 14.57 -4.13 4.73
CA GLU A 103 15.41 -4.43 5.90
C GLU A 103 16.52 -3.38 6.11
N LYS A 104 17.05 -2.78 5.04
CA LYS A 104 18.02 -1.69 5.16
C LYS A 104 17.38 -0.38 5.61
N ILE A 105 16.16 -0.10 5.17
CA ILE A 105 15.41 1.12 5.53
C ILE A 105 15.02 1.07 7.01
N VAL A 106 14.42 -0.04 7.45
CA VAL A 106 13.89 -0.18 8.81
C VAL A 106 14.93 -0.69 9.81
N GLY A 107 16.06 -1.22 9.35
CA GLY A 107 17.14 -1.73 10.20
C GLY A 107 16.84 -3.06 10.89
N ASP A 108 15.75 -3.73 10.54
CA ASP A 108 15.28 -4.97 11.16
C ASP A 108 14.65 -5.92 10.12
N LYS A 109 14.48 -7.18 10.52
CA LYS A 109 13.90 -8.27 9.72
C LYS A 109 12.40 -8.44 9.93
N THR A 110 11.87 -7.75 10.93
CA THR A 110 10.45 -7.63 11.28
C THR A 110 10.19 -6.17 11.58
N PHE A 111 9.09 -5.60 11.09
CA PHE A 111 8.76 -4.21 11.36
C PHE A 111 7.26 -4.02 11.23
N ASN A 112 6.60 -3.45 12.23
CA ASN A 112 5.14 -3.31 12.29
C ASN A 112 4.71 -1.91 12.76
N GLU A 113 5.63 -0.95 12.77
CA GLU A 113 5.37 0.44 13.13
C GLU A 113 5.24 1.31 11.86
N ALA A 114 4.96 2.59 12.02
CA ALA A 114 5.04 3.56 10.93
C ALA A 114 6.48 4.05 10.70
N PHE A 115 6.80 4.48 9.48
CA PHE A 115 8.08 5.13 9.17
C PHE A 115 7.91 6.23 8.12
N GLU A 116 8.83 7.19 8.11
CA GLU A 116 8.81 8.32 7.19
C GLU A 116 9.79 8.10 6.03
N ILE A 117 9.42 8.58 4.84
CA ILE A 117 10.29 8.69 3.67
C ILE A 117 10.12 10.07 3.02
N ASP A 118 11.15 10.52 2.31
CA ASP A 118 11.08 11.69 1.45
C ASP A 118 10.82 11.31 -0.03
N ILE A 119 10.58 12.32 -0.85
CA ILE A 119 10.35 12.17 -2.29
C ILE A 119 11.54 11.53 -3.02
N ASP A 120 12.77 11.73 -2.54
CA ASP A 120 13.99 11.17 -3.13
C ASP A 120 14.07 9.65 -2.88
N SER A 121 13.50 9.18 -1.78
CA SER A 121 13.39 7.76 -1.40
C SER A 121 12.17 7.05 -2.00
N LEU A 122 11.29 7.78 -2.70
CA LEU A 122 10.03 7.25 -3.22
C LEU A 122 10.24 6.07 -4.17
N GLN A 123 11.24 6.13 -5.05
CA GLN A 123 11.52 5.05 -6.01
C GLN A 123 11.79 3.71 -5.31
N ASP A 124 12.67 3.73 -4.30
CA ASP A 124 13.03 2.52 -3.57
C ASP A 124 11.80 1.96 -2.85
N PHE A 125 10.96 2.83 -2.28
CA PHE A 125 9.76 2.39 -1.58
C PHE A 125 8.67 1.87 -2.53
N ILE A 126 8.44 2.49 -3.69
CA ILE A 126 7.49 2.00 -4.69
C ILE A 126 7.92 0.63 -5.24
N GLU A 127 9.23 0.41 -5.42
CA GLU A 127 9.73 -0.92 -5.78
C GLU A 127 9.40 -1.96 -4.69
N ILE A 128 9.60 -1.61 -3.41
CA ILE A 128 9.25 -2.49 -2.28
C ILE A 128 7.75 -2.78 -2.30
N LEU A 129 6.92 -1.75 -2.25
CA LEU A 129 5.47 -1.83 -2.16
C LEU A 129 4.88 -2.66 -3.30
N PHE A 130 5.33 -2.44 -4.54
CA PHE A 130 4.85 -3.19 -5.69
C PHE A 130 5.13 -4.69 -5.54
N TRP A 131 6.38 -5.07 -5.26
CA TRP A 131 6.74 -6.49 -5.20
C TRP A 131 6.16 -7.19 -3.99
N THR A 132 6.07 -6.53 -2.82
CA THR A 132 5.46 -7.13 -1.64
C THR A 132 3.96 -7.34 -1.85
N THR A 133 3.22 -6.32 -2.27
CA THR A 133 1.76 -6.46 -2.45
C THR A 133 1.41 -7.44 -3.57
N ARG A 134 2.19 -7.42 -4.66
CA ARG A 134 1.95 -8.30 -5.81
C ARG A 134 2.29 -9.76 -5.50
N CYS A 135 3.46 -10.03 -4.92
CA CYS A 135 4.00 -11.38 -4.80
C CYS A 135 3.87 -12.01 -3.41
N ASP A 136 3.47 -11.26 -2.38
CA ASP A 136 3.37 -11.80 -1.02
C ASP A 136 1.96 -11.60 -0.46
N PRO A 137 1.08 -12.62 -0.51
CA PRO A 137 -0.24 -12.53 0.10
C PRO A 137 -0.20 -12.55 1.65
N SER A 138 0.96 -12.76 2.27
CA SER A 138 1.13 -12.78 3.73
C SER A 138 1.57 -11.42 4.29
N VAL A 139 1.88 -10.43 3.45
CA VAL A 139 2.09 -9.04 3.89
C VAL A 139 0.75 -8.37 4.21
N ALA A 140 0.77 -7.29 4.98
CA ALA A 140 -0.42 -6.48 5.24
C ALA A 140 -1.14 -6.11 3.93
N GLU A 141 -2.45 -6.40 3.85
CA GLU A 141 -3.25 -6.19 2.65
C GLU A 141 -3.23 -4.72 2.19
N TYR A 142 -3.37 -3.82 3.16
CA TYR A 142 -3.29 -2.38 2.93
C TYR A 142 -2.05 -1.82 3.62
N ILE A 143 -1.12 -1.33 2.80
CA ILE A 143 -0.01 -0.47 3.18
C ILE A 143 -0.32 0.91 2.61
N PHE A 144 -0.56 1.87 3.50
CA PHE A 144 -0.89 3.23 3.14
C PHE A 144 0.37 4.09 3.05
N VAL A 145 0.39 4.93 2.03
CA VAL A 145 1.34 6.03 1.85
C VAL A 145 0.55 7.30 2.02
N ILE A 146 0.84 8.05 3.08
CA ILE A 146 0.10 9.24 3.48
C ILE A 146 1.06 10.42 3.40
N ASP A 147 0.65 11.55 2.84
CA ASP A 147 1.45 12.77 2.98
C ASP A 147 1.46 13.25 4.44
N LYS A 148 2.51 13.99 4.81
CA LYS A 148 2.70 14.45 6.20
C LYS A 148 1.62 15.41 6.71
N ASP A 149 0.93 16.10 5.79
CA ASP A 149 -0.19 16.99 6.13
C ASP A 149 -1.54 16.24 6.19
N GLU A 150 -1.54 14.91 6.01
CA GLU A 150 -2.72 14.03 6.07
C GLU A 150 -3.85 14.44 5.10
N GLN A 151 -3.49 14.97 3.92
CA GLN A 151 -4.43 15.41 2.89
C GLN A 151 -4.66 14.37 1.79
N ILE A 152 -3.68 13.51 1.53
CA ILE A 152 -3.64 12.53 0.45
C ILE A 152 -3.09 11.21 0.99
N GLN A 153 -3.83 10.14 0.77
CA GLN A 153 -3.43 8.77 1.05
C GLN A 153 -3.57 7.93 -0.21
N PHE A 154 -2.62 7.04 -0.47
CA PHE A 154 -2.84 5.98 -1.44
C PHE A 154 -2.36 4.62 -0.93
N HIS A 155 -2.90 3.56 -1.53
CA HIS A 155 -2.26 2.24 -1.50
C HIS A 155 -2.20 1.67 -2.91
N LEU A 156 -1.18 0.83 -3.16
CA LEU A 156 -0.96 0.17 -4.44
C LEU A 156 -1.53 -1.24 -4.36
N CYS A 157 -2.46 -1.60 -5.24
CA CYS A 157 -3.01 -2.95 -5.27
C CYS A 157 -2.08 -3.93 -6.01
N LYS A 158 -2.37 -5.24 -5.91
CA LYS A 158 -1.58 -6.29 -6.57
C LYS A 158 -1.54 -6.18 -8.10
N TYR A 159 -2.48 -5.45 -8.71
CA TYR A 159 -2.57 -5.24 -10.16
C TYR A 159 -1.81 -4.00 -10.65
N GLY A 160 -1.21 -3.23 -9.74
CA GLY A 160 -0.47 -2.01 -10.10
C GLY A 160 -1.32 -0.74 -10.14
N ASN A 161 -2.58 -0.77 -9.71
CA ASN A 161 -3.42 0.42 -9.62
C ASN A 161 -3.29 1.09 -8.26
N LEU A 162 -3.41 2.41 -8.25
CA LEU A 162 -3.42 3.21 -7.03
C LEU A 162 -4.85 3.48 -6.61
N HIS A 163 -5.13 3.17 -5.35
CA HIS A 163 -6.36 3.55 -4.68
C HIS A 163 -6.06 4.83 -3.90
N LEU A 164 -6.46 5.96 -4.48
CA LEU A 164 -6.19 7.31 -4.00
C LEU A 164 -7.38 7.82 -3.19
N THR A 165 -7.09 8.42 -2.04
CA THR A 165 -8.04 9.11 -1.17
C THR A 165 -7.50 10.51 -0.88
N GLU A 166 -8.32 11.52 -1.13
CA GLU A 166 -8.07 12.90 -0.67
C GLU A 166 -9.02 13.21 0.49
N TYR A 167 -8.50 13.83 1.55
CA TYR A 167 -9.28 14.21 2.73
C TYR A 167 -9.65 15.69 2.68
N ASN A 168 -10.88 16.00 3.08
CA ASN A 168 -11.47 17.33 3.25
C ASN A 168 -11.67 18.14 1.95
N SER A 169 -10.70 18.13 1.03
CA SER A 169 -10.74 18.91 -0.22
C SER A 169 -10.16 18.11 -1.38
N GLU A 170 -10.92 18.04 -2.47
CA GLU A 170 -10.45 17.47 -3.74
C GLU A 170 -9.51 18.44 -4.45
N GLN A 171 -8.26 18.02 -4.68
CA GLN A 171 -7.24 18.75 -5.45
C GLN A 171 -6.89 18.04 -6.76
N LEU A 172 -7.08 16.71 -6.81
CA LEU A 172 -6.80 15.83 -7.95
C LEU A 172 -8.12 15.40 -8.60
N THR A 173 -8.78 16.34 -9.27
CA THR A 173 -9.98 16.06 -10.08
C THR A 173 -9.66 15.12 -11.24
N ASP A 174 -10.68 14.45 -11.77
CA ASP A 174 -10.54 13.56 -12.94
C ASP A 174 -9.86 14.23 -14.13
N ASP A 175 -10.23 15.49 -14.42
CA ASP A 175 -9.63 16.25 -15.53
C ASP A 175 -8.14 16.50 -15.28
N LYS A 176 -7.75 16.91 -14.06
CA LYS A 176 -6.34 17.12 -13.70
C LYS A 176 -5.54 15.83 -13.76
N LEU A 177 -6.11 14.70 -13.32
CA LEU A 177 -5.47 13.39 -13.40
C LEU A 177 -5.27 12.96 -14.85
N LYS A 178 -6.27 13.14 -15.72
CA LYS A 178 -6.16 12.85 -17.16
C LYS A 178 -5.13 13.74 -17.85
N GLU A 179 -5.05 15.03 -17.50
CA GLU A 179 -4.02 15.95 -18.00
C GLU A 179 -2.59 15.50 -17.62
N LEU A 180 -2.43 14.91 -16.44
CA LEU A 180 -1.17 14.31 -15.98
C LEU A 180 -0.90 12.92 -16.59
N GLY A 181 -1.82 12.41 -17.40
CA GLY A 181 -1.69 11.12 -18.10
C GLY A 181 -2.07 9.91 -17.25
N TRP A 182 -2.89 10.09 -16.22
CA TRP A 182 -3.48 8.98 -15.47
C TRP A 182 -4.79 8.51 -16.11
N THR A 183 -5.01 7.20 -16.06
CA THR A 183 -6.29 6.59 -16.40
C THR A 183 -7.14 6.47 -15.14
N ILE A 184 -8.37 6.99 -15.19
CA ILE A 184 -9.37 6.74 -14.14
C ILE A 184 -10.00 5.37 -14.41
N ILE A 185 -9.98 4.50 -13.41
CA ILE A 185 -10.52 3.14 -13.51
C ILE A 185 -11.91 3.12 -12.90
N GLU A 186 -12.92 2.91 -13.74
CA GLU A 186 -14.30 2.69 -13.32
C GLU A 186 -14.63 1.18 -13.41
N GLY A 187 -15.03 0.58 -12.29
CA GLY A 187 -15.43 -0.84 -12.25
C GLY A 187 -14.31 -1.78 -11.82
N GLU A 188 -14.23 -2.95 -12.45
CA GLU A 188 -13.29 -4.02 -12.05
C GLU A 188 -11.84 -3.69 -12.43
N GLU A 189 -10.94 -3.86 -11.46
CA GLU A 189 -9.51 -3.76 -11.67
C GLU A 189 -8.94 -5.03 -12.33
N TYR A 190 -8.00 -4.86 -13.25
CA TYR A 190 -7.40 -5.96 -14.00
C TYR A 190 -5.87 -5.92 -13.98
N ASP A 191 -5.24 -7.10 -14.10
CA ASP A 191 -3.79 -7.26 -14.12
C ASP A 191 -3.20 -6.80 -15.46
N ASN A 192 -2.49 -5.67 -15.46
CA ASN A 192 -1.88 -5.11 -16.68
C ASN A 192 -0.64 -5.89 -17.18
N PHE A 193 -0.14 -6.83 -16.38
CA PHE A 193 1.15 -7.49 -16.64
C PHE A 193 1.03 -8.93 -17.17
N THR A 194 -0.15 -9.56 -17.02
CA THR A 194 -0.31 -10.97 -17.41
C THR A 194 -1.65 -11.23 -18.09
N GLU A 195 -1.65 -12.03 -19.16
CA GLU A 195 -2.88 -12.40 -19.86
C GLU A 195 -3.75 -13.38 -19.07
N SER A 196 -3.15 -14.13 -18.13
CA SER A 196 -3.82 -15.19 -17.37
C SER A 196 -4.31 -14.77 -15.97
N GLY A 197 -3.97 -13.56 -15.53
CA GLY A 197 -4.17 -13.09 -14.15
C GLY A 197 -3.33 -13.81 -13.09
N LYS A 198 -2.48 -14.78 -13.49
CA LYS A 198 -1.58 -15.48 -12.57
C LYS A 198 -0.33 -14.64 -12.33
N THR A 199 -0.16 -14.21 -11.09
CA THR A 199 1.01 -13.46 -10.66
C THR A 199 2.19 -14.39 -10.34
N GLU A 200 3.27 -14.28 -11.11
CA GLU A 200 4.50 -15.01 -10.81
C GLU A 200 5.06 -14.63 -9.43
N GLY A 201 5.60 -15.62 -8.72
CA GLY A 201 6.14 -15.43 -7.38
C GLY A 201 5.09 -15.35 -6.27
N ARG A 202 3.79 -15.17 -6.57
CA ARG A 202 2.74 -15.10 -5.55
C ARG A 202 2.53 -16.45 -4.86
N LYS A 203 2.85 -16.54 -3.56
CA LYS A 203 2.74 -17.77 -2.76
C LYS A 203 2.30 -17.49 -1.33
N ILE A 204 1.25 -18.18 -0.89
CA ILE A 204 0.86 -18.21 0.53
C ILE A 204 1.91 -19.01 1.30
N LYS A 205 2.29 -18.53 2.48
CA LYS A 205 3.06 -19.32 3.44
C LYS A 205 2.21 -20.53 3.85
N LEU A 206 2.62 -21.73 3.41
CA LEU A 206 2.01 -22.99 3.85
C LEU A 206 2.42 -23.31 5.28
#